data_AF-A0A837L0D1-F1
#
_entry.id   AF-A0A837L0D1-F1
#
_cell.length_a   1.000
_cell.length_b   1.000
_cell.length_c   1.000
_cell.angle_alpha   90.00
_cell.angle_beta   90.00
_cell.angle_gamma   90.00
#
_symmetry.space_group_name_H-M   'P 1'
#
loop_
_entity.id
_entity.type
_entity.pdbx_description
1 polymer ?
#
loop_
_entity_poly.entity_id
_entity_poly.type
_entity_poly.pdbx_seq_one_letter_code
_entity_poly.pdbx_strand_id
1 'polypeptide(L)'
;MLNTKDKQPILLIIFGQKMKEYDDLIRSTVERLSKRDRPVSILISKELNHVIHHYDAQFENLETLVGYINTHEDSLIYPLCLDKNHELFQEFLAWQSHYSRQYISDNLSEKSVQAIDNNQDFVQVDCLIMRDSLNNCLYVSDLEYIESNKTTGKSLAIVPSQTLSDAARQTIRDVAFDVCRKANIIGVCYFSFLIDLNSLDYHIISLSSGLSYQSILFETITTYPVLEIATKLTVGYTFSQLKHSYYPNTSAFLEPQLDYVAAVSFSFEKVDYIFFARNIEQLFLNLLEASSHDHFLFLSDISEEDLMFALIQKKENRLAYLLEAFRRGFDLYDLSSVTKINPFYLDKCLHIVELYENLNKSQYNVDIYKEAKRYGFSDDYIASSWQISLIDMLEYRKKHSVSPVLKQVEQSSGVLTGHQIQYFRSYDWHSDYISSGCQKALIMVDKGYSLVKLNELIKQIKQTHLELLIVTNQSLLIEQLNDTSIIFDTIGIETILTIMGIEEVEEVYLLGESQADMFSKMKNFSISCQSI
;
A
#
# COMPACT_ATOMS: atom_id res chain seq x y z
N MET A 1 -19.90 0.26 41.01
CA MET A 1 -19.35 1.44 41.72
C MET A 1 -17.91 1.12 42.11
N LEU A 2 -16.93 1.59 41.34
CA LEU A 2 -15.51 1.57 41.72
C LEU A 2 -15.06 3.01 41.88
N ASN A 3 -14.45 3.26 43.03
CA ASN A 3 -14.27 4.57 43.66
C ASN A 3 -13.19 5.38 42.93
N THR A 4 -13.59 6.53 42.39
CA THR A 4 -12.75 7.55 41.75
C THR A 4 -12.16 8.45 42.83
N LYS A 5 -10.89 8.29 43.17
CA LYS A 5 -10.00 9.35 43.71
C LYS A 5 -8.58 8.79 43.86
N ASP A 6 -7.62 9.53 43.32
CA ASP A 6 -6.18 9.43 43.57
C ASP A 6 -5.39 8.26 42.99
N LYS A 7 -5.56 7.97 41.70
CA LYS A 7 -4.47 7.37 40.91
C LYS A 7 -4.27 8.17 39.62
N GLN A 8 -3.07 8.72 39.45
CA GLN A 8 -2.58 9.16 38.14
C GLN A 8 -2.84 8.05 37.12
N PRO A 9 -3.18 8.37 35.86
CA PRO A 9 -3.52 7.35 34.88
C PRO A 9 -2.28 6.51 34.56
N ILE A 10 -2.16 5.38 35.25
CA ILE A 10 -1.21 4.31 34.92
C ILE A 10 -1.91 3.51 33.83
N LEU A 11 -1.46 3.69 32.59
CA LEU A 11 -2.09 3.16 31.39
C LEU A 11 -1.23 2.00 30.86
N LEU A 12 -1.87 0.83 30.76
CA LEU A 12 -1.25 -0.48 30.53
C LEU A 12 -1.46 -0.92 29.07
N ILE A 13 -0.40 -1.42 28.42
CA ILE A 13 -0.33 -1.63 26.95
C ILE A 13 0.17 -3.03 26.66
N ILE A 14 -0.46 -3.74 25.73
CA ILE A 14 -0.20 -5.15 25.43
C ILE A 14 0.26 -5.29 23.98
N PHE A 15 1.31 -6.10 23.76
CA PHE A 15 1.94 -6.38 22.46
C PHE A 15 1.30 -7.60 21.78
N GLY A 16 0.99 -7.49 20.49
CA GLY A 16 0.73 -8.63 19.60
C GLY A 16 1.98 -8.98 18.79
N GLN A 17 2.42 -10.24 18.81
CA GLN A 17 3.72 -10.72 18.31
C GLN A 17 3.99 -10.62 16.79
N LYS A 18 3.13 -10.00 15.97
CA LYS A 18 3.12 -10.31 14.52
C LYS A 18 4.18 -9.61 13.66
N MET A 19 4.70 -8.42 14.02
CA MET A 19 5.72 -7.72 13.20
C MET A 19 6.77 -6.95 14.03
N LYS A 20 7.63 -7.73 14.72
CA LYS A 20 8.66 -7.24 15.65
C LYS A 20 9.55 -6.11 15.13
N GLU A 21 9.94 -6.11 13.84
CA GLU A 21 10.80 -5.07 13.27
C GLU A 21 10.12 -3.68 13.25
N TYR A 22 8.83 -3.62 12.88
CA TYR A 22 8.07 -2.37 12.92
C TYR A 22 7.75 -1.95 14.37
N ASP A 23 7.53 -2.91 15.27
CA ASP A 23 7.30 -2.63 16.70
C ASP A 23 8.51 -1.96 17.36
N ASP A 24 9.72 -2.51 17.13
CA ASP A 24 10.97 -1.94 17.64
C ASP A 24 11.19 -0.52 17.10
N LEU A 25 10.84 -0.30 15.83
CA LEU A 25 10.93 0.98 15.14
C LEU A 25 9.99 2.02 15.75
N ILE A 26 8.70 1.69 15.90
CA ILE A 26 7.68 2.53 16.55
C ILE A 26 8.12 2.86 17.98
N ARG A 27 8.55 1.86 18.75
CA ARG A 27 9.01 2.06 20.13
C ARG A 27 10.17 3.06 20.19
N SER A 28 11.19 2.89 19.35
CA SER A 28 12.36 3.78 19.31
C SER A 28 11.98 5.23 18.98
N THR A 29 11.01 5.42 18.08
CA THR A 29 10.48 6.73 17.70
C THR A 29 9.72 7.38 18.85
N VAL A 30 8.80 6.64 19.48
CA VAL A 30 8.04 7.13 20.63
C VAL A 30 8.99 7.51 21.77
N GLU A 31 9.97 6.68 22.09
CA GLU A 31 10.98 6.97 23.12
C GLU A 31 11.75 8.27 22.82
N ARG A 32 12.15 8.48 21.56
CA ARG A 32 12.85 9.70 21.11
C ARG A 32 11.99 10.95 21.28
N LEU A 33 10.73 10.87 20.87
CA LEU A 33 9.77 11.99 20.93
C LEU A 33 9.30 12.29 22.35
N SER A 34 9.31 11.28 23.23
CA SER A 34 8.85 11.37 24.63
C SER A 34 9.83 12.06 25.58
N LYS A 35 11.04 12.44 25.15
CA LYS A 35 12.11 13.01 26.01
C LYS A 35 11.82 14.40 26.64
N ARG A 36 10.56 14.80 26.82
CA ARG A 36 10.14 16.00 27.57
C ARG A 36 9.28 15.64 28.78
N ASP A 37 9.73 15.99 29.99
CA ASP A 37 9.08 16.20 31.31
C ASP A 37 7.80 15.43 31.74
N ARG A 38 7.30 14.46 30.97
CA ARG A 38 6.15 13.64 31.30
C ARG A 38 6.51 12.17 31.02
N PRO A 39 6.30 11.25 31.97
CA PRO A 39 6.46 9.83 31.70
C PRO A 39 5.47 9.41 30.61
N VAL A 40 5.97 8.87 29.50
CA VAL A 40 5.17 8.34 28.40
C VAL A 40 5.16 6.83 28.53
N SER A 41 3.99 6.25 28.79
CA SER A 41 3.74 4.82 28.62
C SER A 41 3.23 4.57 27.20
N ILE A 42 4.00 3.81 26.42
CA ILE A 42 3.89 3.62 24.96
C ILE A 42 2.66 2.78 24.60
N LEU A 43 1.57 3.39 24.10
CA LEU A 43 0.34 2.68 23.67
C LEU A 43 0.44 2.17 22.23
N ILE A 44 0.65 0.87 22.10
CA ILE A 44 0.61 0.07 20.85
C ILE A 44 -0.68 -0.75 20.89
N SER A 45 -1.28 -0.89 19.71
CA SER A 45 -2.71 -1.08 19.52
C SER A 45 -3.43 -2.04 20.47
N LYS A 46 -4.62 -1.64 20.92
CA LYS A 46 -5.63 -2.58 21.43
C LYS A 46 -6.67 -2.76 20.32
N GLU A 47 -6.75 -3.96 19.75
CA GLU A 47 -7.89 -4.34 18.92
C GLU A 47 -9.14 -4.23 19.79
N LEU A 48 -10.04 -3.32 19.42
CA LEU A 48 -11.37 -3.25 20.01
C LEU A 48 -12.27 -4.01 19.04
N ASN A 49 -12.40 -5.32 19.28
CA ASN A 49 -13.26 -6.21 18.51
C ASN A 49 -14.73 -5.95 18.88
N HIS A 50 -15.25 -4.80 18.45
CA HIS A 50 -16.67 -4.50 18.44
C HIS A 50 -17.10 -4.24 17.01
N VAL A 51 -17.61 -5.31 16.39
CA VAL A 51 -18.37 -5.22 15.15
C VAL A 51 -19.72 -4.57 15.50
N ILE A 52 -20.03 -3.40 14.92
CA ILE A 52 -21.35 -2.80 15.00
C ILE A 52 -22.10 -3.23 13.73
N HIS A 53 -22.99 -4.22 13.83
CA HIS A 53 -23.82 -4.68 12.71
C HIS A 53 -25.30 -4.80 13.07
N HIS A 54 -26.14 -4.54 12.07
CA HIS A 54 -27.41 -5.24 11.86
C HIS A 54 -27.08 -6.58 11.16
N TYR A 55 -27.62 -7.69 11.68
CA TYR A 55 -27.34 -9.04 11.19
C TYR A 55 -28.56 -9.64 10.51
N ASP A 56 -28.36 -10.40 9.42
CA ASP A 56 -29.44 -11.13 8.73
C ASP A 56 -29.86 -12.41 9.47
N ALA A 57 -28.93 -13.08 10.17
CA ALA A 57 -29.23 -14.27 10.99
C ALA A 57 -28.23 -14.46 12.15
N GLN A 58 -28.71 -15.04 13.26
CA GLN A 58 -27.91 -15.47 14.40
C GLN A 58 -28.12 -16.98 14.63
N PHE A 59 -27.03 -17.73 14.82
CA PHE A 59 -27.11 -19.18 15.07
C PHE A 59 -26.70 -19.51 16.51
N GLU A 60 -27.52 -20.32 17.19
CA GLU A 60 -27.29 -20.71 18.59
C GLU A 60 -26.14 -21.72 18.74
N ASN A 61 -25.87 -22.52 17.71
CA ASN A 61 -24.84 -23.56 17.73
C ASN A 61 -24.31 -23.91 16.32
N LEU A 62 -23.25 -24.73 16.27
CA LEU A 62 -22.64 -25.19 15.03
C LEU A 62 -23.60 -26.02 14.15
N GLU A 63 -24.48 -26.82 14.76
CA GLU A 63 -25.43 -27.65 14.00
C GLU A 63 -26.46 -26.81 13.22
N THR A 64 -26.95 -25.71 13.81
CA THR A 64 -27.89 -24.78 13.17
C THR A 64 -27.24 -23.96 12.06
N LEU A 65 -25.98 -23.53 12.25
CA LEU A 65 -25.17 -22.93 11.20
C LEU A 65 -24.93 -23.89 10.03
N VAL A 66 -24.49 -25.12 10.32
CA VAL A 66 -24.22 -26.14 9.29
C VAL A 66 -25.52 -26.49 8.55
N GLY A 67 -26.66 -26.55 9.24
CA GLY A 67 -27.98 -26.70 8.64
C GLY A 67 -28.37 -25.55 7.69
N TYR A 68 -28.04 -24.31 8.06
CA TYR A 68 -28.26 -23.13 7.21
C TYR A 68 -27.37 -23.16 5.96
N ILE A 69 -26.08 -23.46 6.12
CA ILE A 69 -25.12 -23.60 5.00
C ILE A 69 -25.62 -24.67 4.02
N ASN A 70 -26.07 -25.83 4.51
CA ASN A 70 -26.56 -26.92 3.67
C ASN A 70 -27.88 -26.60 2.94
N THR A 71 -28.67 -25.64 3.43
CA THR A 71 -29.94 -25.25 2.81
C THR A 71 -29.82 -24.08 1.83
N HIS A 72 -28.72 -23.31 1.93
CA HIS A 72 -28.45 -22.10 1.15
C HIS A 72 -27.14 -22.22 0.34
N GLU A 73 -26.65 -23.44 0.12
CA GLU A 73 -25.34 -23.76 -0.47
C GLU A 73 -25.12 -23.12 -1.85
N ASP A 74 -26.18 -23.03 -2.66
CA ASP A 74 -26.17 -22.41 -3.99
C ASP A 74 -26.24 -20.87 -3.97
N SER A 75 -26.59 -20.26 -2.83
CA SER A 75 -26.76 -18.80 -2.65
C SER A 75 -25.68 -18.14 -1.79
N LEU A 76 -24.80 -18.93 -1.16
CA LEU A 76 -23.74 -18.45 -0.29
C LEU A 76 -22.43 -18.34 -1.06
N ILE A 77 -22.02 -17.11 -1.38
CA ILE A 77 -20.68 -16.86 -1.93
C ILE A 77 -19.70 -16.68 -0.77
N TYR A 78 -18.83 -17.68 -0.60
CA TYR A 78 -17.75 -17.70 0.40
C TYR A 78 -16.84 -16.45 0.31
N PRO A 79 -16.25 -16.01 1.44
CA PRO A 79 -16.15 -16.63 2.76
C PRO A 79 -17.33 -16.35 3.70
N LEU A 80 -17.65 -17.36 4.53
CA LEU A 80 -18.29 -17.12 5.82
C LEU A 80 -17.25 -16.60 6.82
N CYS A 81 -17.44 -15.41 7.37
CA CYS A 81 -16.72 -15.00 8.58
C CYS A 81 -17.28 -15.75 9.79
N LEU A 82 -16.42 -16.31 10.63
CA LEU A 82 -16.79 -17.06 11.83
C LEU A 82 -16.19 -16.33 13.04
N ASP A 83 -17.04 -15.72 13.89
CA ASP A 83 -16.60 -15.10 15.14
C ASP A 83 -16.44 -16.17 16.23
N LYS A 84 -15.32 -16.15 16.95
CA LYS A 84 -15.06 -16.99 18.11
C LYS A 84 -14.79 -16.09 19.34
N ASN A 85 -15.85 -15.76 20.08
CA ASN A 85 -15.79 -15.09 21.39
C ASN A 85 -14.79 -13.91 21.48
N HIS A 86 -14.87 -12.92 20.58
CA HIS A 86 -14.12 -11.67 20.69
C HIS A 86 -12.57 -11.79 20.73
N GLU A 87 -11.99 -12.97 20.47
CA GLU A 87 -10.54 -13.17 20.32
C GLU A 87 -10.25 -13.81 18.96
N LEU A 88 -9.36 -13.16 18.20
CA LEU A 88 -8.81 -13.57 16.91
C LEU A 88 -9.84 -13.71 15.79
N PHE A 89 -9.81 -12.71 14.89
CA PHE A 89 -10.19 -12.89 13.50
C PHE A 89 -9.21 -13.89 12.88
N GLN A 90 -9.53 -15.18 12.90
CA GLN A 90 -9.00 -16.08 11.88
C GLN A 90 -10.03 -16.09 10.75
N GLU A 91 -9.67 -15.44 9.64
CA GLU A 91 -10.37 -15.61 8.36
C GLU A 91 -10.35 -17.11 8.01
N PHE A 92 -11.41 -17.83 8.35
CA PHE A 92 -11.57 -19.23 7.99
C PHE A 92 -12.34 -19.33 6.68
N LEU A 93 -11.57 -19.24 5.59
CA LEU A 93 -12.02 -19.58 4.25
C LEU A 93 -12.24 -21.10 4.16
N ALA A 94 -13.49 -21.50 4.36
CA ALA A 94 -13.93 -22.88 4.17
C ALA A 94 -14.22 -23.11 2.67
N TRP A 95 -13.20 -23.33 1.85
CA TRP A 95 -13.40 -23.73 0.45
C TRP A 95 -13.89 -25.18 0.38
N GLN A 96 -15.07 -25.37 -0.19
CA GLN A 96 -15.77 -26.64 -0.38
C GLN A 96 -16.26 -27.34 0.91
N SER A 97 -17.44 -27.94 0.81
CA SER A 97 -18.19 -28.58 1.90
C SER A 97 -17.45 -29.70 2.66
N HIS A 98 -16.29 -30.16 2.17
CA HIS A 98 -15.53 -31.24 2.78
C HIS A 98 -14.38 -30.77 3.69
N TYR A 99 -13.68 -29.68 3.37
CA TYR A 99 -12.61 -29.10 4.22
C TYR A 99 -13.18 -28.22 5.34
N SER A 100 -14.31 -27.58 5.08
CA SER A 100 -15.09 -26.83 6.07
C SER A 100 -15.49 -27.68 7.28
N ARG A 101 -16.02 -28.90 7.05
CA ARG A 101 -16.52 -29.78 8.13
C ARG A 101 -15.45 -30.18 9.15
N GLN A 102 -14.31 -30.67 8.67
CA GLN A 102 -13.27 -31.25 9.54
C GLN A 102 -12.54 -30.15 10.33
N TYR A 103 -12.36 -28.97 9.73
CA TYR A 103 -11.68 -27.86 10.39
C TYR A 103 -12.61 -27.12 11.37
N ILE A 104 -13.90 -26.96 11.04
CA ILE A 104 -14.93 -26.39 11.92
C ILE A 104 -15.13 -27.28 13.16
N SER A 105 -15.15 -28.61 13.00
CA SER A 105 -15.26 -29.55 14.13
C SER A 105 -14.05 -29.51 15.06
N ASP A 106 -12.86 -29.29 14.49
CA ASP A 106 -11.60 -29.33 15.25
C ASP A 106 -11.30 -28.00 15.96
N ASN A 107 -11.87 -26.88 15.49
CA ASN A 107 -11.48 -25.54 15.95
C ASN A 107 -12.60 -24.65 16.51
N LEU A 108 -13.88 -25.03 16.48
CA LEU A 108 -14.97 -24.21 17.06
C LEU A 108 -15.55 -24.87 18.32
N SER A 109 -15.40 -24.22 19.47
CA SER A 109 -16.12 -24.56 20.71
C SER A 109 -17.39 -23.72 20.76
N GLU A 110 -18.54 -24.38 21.00
CA GLU A 110 -19.89 -23.81 21.10
C GLU A 110 -19.93 -22.32 21.50
N LYS A 111 -20.23 -21.45 20.53
CA LYS A 111 -20.94 -20.15 20.66
C LYS A 111 -21.07 -19.45 19.30
N SER A 112 -21.97 -18.47 19.28
CA SER A 112 -22.65 -17.85 18.13
C SER A 112 -21.76 -17.50 16.94
N VAL A 113 -22.14 -18.01 15.78
CA VAL A 113 -21.59 -17.66 14.47
C VAL A 113 -22.50 -16.66 13.77
N GLN A 114 -21.91 -15.70 13.06
CA GLN A 114 -22.61 -14.68 12.28
C GLN A 114 -22.05 -14.66 10.86
N ALA A 115 -22.91 -14.76 9.86
CA ALA A 115 -22.53 -14.69 8.45
C ALA A 115 -23.01 -13.35 7.87
N ILE A 116 -22.22 -12.75 6.98
CA ILE A 116 -22.64 -11.62 6.13
C ILE A 116 -23.00 -12.23 4.77
N ASP A 117 -24.21 -11.97 4.27
CA ASP A 117 -24.59 -12.38 2.92
C ASP A 117 -23.89 -11.49 1.90
N ASN A 118 -23.07 -12.10 1.04
CA ASN A 118 -22.17 -11.41 0.11
C ASN A 118 -22.84 -11.16 -1.26
N ASN A 119 -24.17 -11.16 -1.32
CA ASN A 119 -24.94 -10.91 -2.54
C ASN A 119 -24.91 -9.44 -3.02
N GLN A 120 -24.26 -8.54 -2.27
CA GLN A 120 -24.05 -7.15 -2.66
C GLN A 120 -22.56 -6.90 -2.97
N ASP A 121 -22.29 -6.20 -4.08
CA ASP A 121 -20.93 -5.83 -4.50
C ASP A 121 -20.42 -4.66 -3.62
N PHE A 122 -20.01 -4.99 -2.39
CA PHE A 122 -19.36 -4.05 -1.48
C PHE A 122 -17.97 -3.67 -1.98
N VAL A 123 -17.49 -2.48 -1.60
CA VAL A 123 -16.08 -2.08 -1.74
C VAL A 123 -15.44 -2.07 -0.36
N GLN A 124 -14.26 -2.66 -0.25
CA GLN A 124 -13.50 -2.67 1.00
C GLN A 124 -12.57 -1.45 1.06
N VAL A 125 -12.68 -0.67 2.14
CA VAL A 125 -11.88 0.54 2.36
C VAL A 125 -11.31 0.57 3.77
N ASP A 126 -10.01 0.77 3.88
CA ASP A 126 -9.35 1.06 5.15
C ASP A 126 -9.10 2.57 5.26
N CYS A 127 -9.36 3.19 6.41
CA CYS A 127 -9.05 4.61 6.62
C CYS A 127 -8.36 4.87 7.97
N LEU A 128 -7.57 5.95 8.00
CA LEU A 128 -6.83 6.39 9.17
C LEU A 128 -7.40 7.72 9.69
N ILE A 129 -7.85 7.68 10.94
CA ILE A 129 -8.41 8.79 11.68
C ILE A 129 -7.50 9.18 12.83
N MET A 130 -7.39 10.47 13.09
CA MET A 130 -6.75 11.00 14.29
C MET A 130 -7.70 11.89 15.08
N ARG A 131 -7.61 11.85 16.41
CA ARG A 131 -8.44 12.66 17.31
C ARG A 131 -7.63 13.21 18.48
N ASP A 132 -7.85 14.48 18.82
CA ASP A 132 -7.26 15.12 19.99
C ASP A 132 -8.21 15.19 21.20
N SER A 133 -7.71 15.68 22.33
CA SER A 133 -8.47 15.83 23.58
C SER A 133 -9.53 16.94 23.55
N LEU A 134 -9.50 17.84 22.56
CA LEU A 134 -10.51 18.88 22.34
C LEU A 134 -11.62 18.42 21.37
N ASN A 135 -11.62 17.13 21.00
CA ASN A 135 -12.59 16.53 20.11
C ASN A 135 -12.46 16.96 18.63
N ASN A 136 -11.31 17.53 18.26
CA ASN A 136 -10.97 17.72 16.85
C ASN A 136 -10.63 16.36 16.25
N CYS A 137 -11.15 16.09 15.04
CA CYS A 137 -10.89 14.86 14.30
C CYS A 137 -10.31 15.20 12.94
N LEU A 138 -9.40 14.35 12.46
CA LEU A 138 -8.68 14.51 11.21
C LEU A 138 -8.69 13.18 10.47
N TYR A 139 -9.08 13.22 9.20
CA TYR A 139 -9.03 12.09 8.28
C TYR A 139 -7.74 12.18 7.47
N VAL A 140 -6.78 11.29 7.72
CA VAL A 140 -5.47 11.37 7.06
C VAL A 140 -5.59 10.93 5.61
N SER A 141 -6.09 9.71 5.37
CA SER A 141 -6.37 9.19 4.04
C SER A 141 -7.14 7.87 4.13
N ASP A 142 -7.53 7.35 2.98
CA ASP A 142 -8.15 6.06 2.77
C ASP A 142 -7.47 5.22 1.70
N LEU A 143 -7.63 3.93 1.84
CA LEU A 143 -7.05 2.89 1.02
C LEU A 143 -8.18 1.99 0.52
N GLU A 144 -8.39 1.99 -0.79
CA GLU A 144 -9.40 1.16 -1.44
C GLU A 144 -8.75 -0.11 -1.97
N TYR A 145 -9.28 -1.26 -1.56
CA TYR A 145 -8.86 -2.53 -2.13
C TYR A 145 -9.47 -2.69 -3.53
N ILE A 146 -8.64 -3.09 -4.50
CA ILE A 146 -9.10 -3.37 -5.87
C ILE A 146 -10.11 -4.53 -5.89
N GLU A 147 -10.04 -5.37 -4.86
CA GLU A 147 -10.92 -6.50 -4.65
C GLU A 147 -11.61 -6.37 -3.30
N SER A 148 -12.92 -6.57 -3.29
CA SER A 148 -13.80 -6.39 -2.13
C SER A 148 -13.63 -7.40 -0.99
N ASN A 149 -12.56 -8.20 -1.00
CA ASN A 149 -12.35 -9.23 0.00
C ASN A 149 -10.86 -9.60 0.17
N LYS A 150 -10.24 -9.03 1.22
CA LYS A 150 -8.83 -9.18 1.63
C LYS A 150 -8.35 -10.61 1.92
N THR A 151 -9.22 -11.59 1.89
CA THR A 151 -9.02 -12.95 2.42
C THR A 151 -7.99 -13.84 1.71
N THR A 152 -7.43 -13.46 0.56
CA THR A 152 -6.50 -14.35 -0.19
C THR A 152 -5.04 -14.28 0.24
N GLY A 153 -4.72 -13.60 1.34
CA GLY A 153 -3.33 -13.53 1.80
C GLY A 153 -2.39 -12.84 0.80
N LYS A 154 -2.91 -12.29 -0.30
CA LYS A 154 -2.28 -11.25 -1.13
C LYS A 154 -3.38 -10.32 -1.62
N SER A 155 -3.22 -9.02 -1.40
CA SER A 155 -4.19 -8.01 -1.83
C SER A 155 -3.47 -6.81 -2.43
N LEU A 156 -4.16 -6.11 -3.32
CA LEU A 156 -3.67 -4.88 -3.93
C LEU A 156 -4.67 -3.77 -3.60
N ALA A 157 -4.15 -2.64 -3.16
CA ALA A 157 -4.96 -1.48 -2.83
C ALA A 157 -4.38 -0.19 -3.41
N ILE A 158 -5.25 0.78 -3.62
CA ILE A 158 -4.94 2.10 -4.18
C ILE A 158 -5.25 3.18 -3.13
N VAL A 159 -4.38 4.17 -3.06
CA VAL A 159 -4.51 5.35 -2.19
C VAL A 159 -4.37 6.62 -3.03
N PRO A 160 -5.27 7.61 -2.89
CA PRO A 160 -6.52 7.57 -2.12
C PRO A 160 -7.54 6.62 -2.79
N SER A 161 -8.71 6.42 -2.18
CA SER A 161 -9.82 5.71 -2.84
C SER A 161 -10.18 6.35 -4.19
N GLN A 162 -10.57 5.53 -5.16
CA GLN A 162 -10.80 5.95 -6.56
C GLN A 162 -12.25 5.79 -6.99
N THR A 163 -12.95 4.76 -6.50
CA THR A 163 -14.32 4.46 -6.94
C THR A 163 -15.38 4.95 -5.95
N LEU A 164 -14.96 5.44 -4.78
CA LEU A 164 -15.85 6.04 -3.80
C LEU A 164 -16.36 7.40 -4.28
N SER A 165 -17.68 7.55 -4.29
CA SER A 165 -18.29 8.87 -4.42
C SER A 165 -17.96 9.75 -3.21
N ASP A 166 -18.04 11.07 -3.37
CA ASP A 166 -17.87 11.99 -2.24
C ASP A 166 -18.85 11.68 -1.11
N ALA A 167 -20.10 11.35 -1.43
CA ALA A 167 -21.10 10.96 -0.45
C ALA A 167 -20.67 9.71 0.35
N ALA A 168 -20.22 8.66 -0.33
CA ALA A 168 -19.72 7.44 0.31
C ALA A 168 -18.53 7.73 1.25
N ARG A 169 -17.58 8.54 0.78
CA ARG A 169 -16.39 8.93 1.55
C ARG A 169 -16.74 9.79 2.77
N GLN A 170 -17.68 10.73 2.65
CA GLN A 170 -18.16 11.52 3.79
C GLN A 170 -18.93 10.64 4.79
N THR A 171 -19.72 9.66 4.32
CA THR A 171 -20.43 8.72 5.19
C THR A 171 -19.45 7.92 6.06
N ILE A 172 -18.43 7.26 5.47
CA ILE A 172 -17.46 6.50 6.27
C ILE A 172 -16.66 7.41 7.21
N ARG A 173 -16.35 8.64 6.78
CA ARG A 173 -15.65 9.65 7.58
C ARG A 173 -16.45 10.07 8.82
N ASP A 174 -17.71 10.44 8.64
CA ASP A 174 -18.59 10.89 9.73
C ASP A 174 -18.82 9.77 10.74
N VAL A 175 -19.04 8.56 10.25
CA VAL A 175 -19.18 7.35 11.08
C VAL A 175 -17.90 7.11 11.88
N ALA A 176 -16.73 7.15 11.24
CA ALA A 176 -15.46 6.92 11.92
C ALA A 176 -15.20 7.99 13.00
N PHE A 177 -15.47 9.27 12.70
CA PHE A 177 -15.38 10.35 13.68
C PHE A 177 -16.30 10.13 14.86
N ASP A 178 -17.57 9.78 14.63
CA ASP A 178 -18.54 9.55 15.69
C ASP A 178 -18.19 8.36 16.57
N VAL A 179 -17.67 7.28 15.99
CA VAL A 179 -17.14 6.13 16.75
C VAL A 179 -15.96 6.56 17.60
N CYS A 180 -14.96 7.26 17.05
CA CYS A 180 -13.81 7.77 17.81
C CYS A 180 -14.24 8.67 18.99
N ARG A 181 -15.25 9.52 18.79
CA ARG A 181 -15.79 10.41 19.83
C ARG A 181 -16.49 9.64 20.94
N LYS A 182 -17.39 8.70 20.60
CA LYS A 182 -18.14 7.88 21.56
C LYS A 182 -17.23 6.96 22.37
N ALA A 183 -16.23 6.36 21.71
CA ALA A 183 -15.23 5.52 22.36
C ALA A 183 -14.14 6.33 23.09
N ASN A 184 -14.16 7.66 22.97
CA ASN A 184 -13.16 8.58 23.52
C ASN A 184 -11.71 8.22 23.14
N ILE A 185 -11.51 7.84 21.88
CA ILE A 185 -10.17 7.51 21.34
C ILE A 185 -9.40 8.82 21.14
N ILE A 186 -8.18 8.89 21.68
CA ILE A 186 -7.25 10.01 21.50
C ILE A 186 -5.98 9.44 20.85
N GLY A 187 -5.44 10.15 19.87
CA GLY A 187 -4.33 9.68 19.05
C GLY A 187 -4.84 9.20 17.69
N VAL A 188 -4.45 7.99 17.28
CA VAL A 188 -4.75 7.41 15.97
C VAL A 188 -5.69 6.20 16.08
N CYS A 189 -6.53 6.03 15.06
CA CYS A 189 -7.47 4.93 14.91
C CYS A 189 -7.58 4.52 13.44
N TYR A 190 -7.60 3.23 13.19
CA TYR A 190 -7.84 2.63 11.87
C TYR A 190 -9.21 2.00 11.86
N PHE A 191 -9.87 2.13 10.72
CA PHE A 191 -11.14 1.48 10.44
C PHE A 191 -11.01 0.71 9.15
N SER A 192 -11.67 -0.44 9.09
CA SER A 192 -11.91 -1.18 7.86
C SER A 192 -13.40 -1.26 7.63
N PHE A 193 -13.84 -0.82 6.45
CA PHE A 193 -15.24 -0.76 6.05
C PHE A 193 -15.49 -1.68 4.84
N LEU A 194 -16.68 -2.28 4.79
CA LEU A 194 -17.34 -2.64 3.53
C LEU A 194 -18.41 -1.60 3.27
N ILE A 195 -18.46 -1.01 2.08
CA ILE A 195 -19.47 -0.02 1.70
C ILE A 195 -20.08 -0.36 0.35
N ASP A 196 -21.41 -0.37 0.26
CA ASP A 196 -22.11 -0.46 -1.01
C ASP A 196 -22.18 0.94 -1.63
N LEU A 197 -21.62 1.08 -2.83
CA LEU A 197 -21.54 2.35 -3.53
C LEU A 197 -22.91 2.88 -3.97
N ASN A 198 -23.94 2.02 -4.07
CA ASN A 198 -25.28 2.40 -4.52
C ASN A 198 -26.17 2.87 -3.36
N SER A 199 -26.27 2.06 -2.30
CA SER A 199 -27.12 2.36 -1.15
C SER A 199 -26.46 3.28 -0.12
N LEU A 200 -25.12 3.33 -0.10
CA LEU A 200 -24.30 3.88 0.98
C LEU A 200 -24.44 3.12 2.31
N ASP A 201 -25.04 1.93 2.28
CA ASP A 201 -25.01 1.01 3.41
C ASP A 201 -23.59 0.53 3.63
N TYR A 202 -23.21 0.40 4.90
CA TYR A 202 -21.83 0.09 5.27
C TYR A 202 -21.76 -0.84 6.48
N HIS A 203 -20.64 -1.55 6.55
CA HIS A 203 -20.28 -2.47 7.61
C HIS A 203 -18.87 -2.12 8.11
N ILE A 204 -18.71 -1.96 9.42
CA ILE A 204 -17.38 -1.86 10.03
C ILE A 204 -16.86 -3.28 10.27
N ILE A 205 -15.83 -3.68 9.53
CA ILE A 205 -15.19 -5.00 9.64
C ILE A 205 -14.28 -5.04 10.87
N SER A 206 -13.46 -3.99 11.04
CA SER A 206 -12.49 -3.93 12.13
C SER A 206 -12.19 -2.49 12.54
N LEU A 207 -11.75 -2.35 13.79
CA LEU A 207 -11.29 -1.11 14.38
C LEU A 207 -10.06 -1.36 15.25
N SER A 208 -9.00 -0.62 14.97
CA SER A 208 -7.75 -0.71 15.71
C SER A 208 -7.34 0.68 16.18
N SER A 209 -7.18 0.86 17.49
CA SER A 209 -6.73 2.13 18.07
C SER A 209 -5.30 2.03 18.56
N GLY A 210 -4.48 3.06 18.34
CA GLY A 210 -3.06 3.10 18.71
C GLY A 210 -2.11 2.97 17.52
N LEU A 211 -0.80 3.19 17.75
CA LEU A 211 0.20 3.10 16.69
C LEU A 211 0.39 1.65 16.22
N SER A 212 0.55 1.47 14.92
CA SER A 212 0.77 0.17 14.26
C SER A 212 1.60 0.36 13.00
N TYR A 213 1.93 -0.73 12.30
CA TYR A 213 2.60 -0.64 11.01
C TYR A 213 1.77 0.20 9.99
N GLN A 214 0.43 0.22 10.10
CA GLN A 214 -0.43 1.07 9.26
C GLN A 214 -0.11 2.56 9.46
N SER A 215 0.35 2.99 10.65
CA SER A 215 0.85 4.36 10.85
C SER A 215 1.97 4.69 9.88
N ILE A 216 2.94 3.77 9.76
CA ILE A 216 4.12 3.92 8.91
C ILE A 216 3.71 3.89 7.44
N LEU A 217 2.77 3.01 7.08
CA LEU A 217 2.23 2.94 5.72
C LEU A 217 1.59 4.27 5.30
N PHE A 218 0.63 4.78 6.08
CA PHE A 218 -0.05 6.02 5.77
C PHE A 218 0.90 7.22 5.82
N GLU A 219 1.85 7.26 6.75
CA GLU A 219 2.90 8.29 6.78
C GLU A 219 3.80 8.22 5.55
N THR A 220 4.17 7.02 5.08
CA THR A 220 4.97 6.85 3.86
C THR A 220 4.21 7.34 2.64
N ILE A 221 2.91 7.05 2.54
CA ILE A 221 2.11 7.39 1.36
C ILE A 221 1.72 8.86 1.34
N THR A 222 1.34 9.40 2.49
CA THR A 222 0.81 10.76 2.58
C THR A 222 1.86 11.77 2.99
N THR A 223 3.04 11.39 3.48
CA THR A 223 4.00 12.28 4.17
C THR A 223 3.45 13.01 5.39
N TYR A 224 2.22 12.72 5.83
CA TYR A 224 1.68 13.26 7.06
C TYR A 224 2.39 12.61 8.24
N PRO A 225 2.95 13.36 9.20
CA PRO A 225 3.75 12.81 10.31
C PRO A 225 2.87 12.13 11.36
N VAL A 226 2.22 11.01 10.99
CA VAL A 226 1.25 10.27 11.81
C VAL A 226 1.87 9.87 13.14
N LEU A 227 3.08 9.31 13.13
CA LEU A 227 3.76 8.82 14.34
C LEU A 227 4.05 9.97 15.31
N GLU A 228 4.62 11.05 14.81
CA GLU A 228 4.94 12.24 15.60
C GLU A 228 3.69 12.85 16.22
N ILE A 229 2.66 13.09 15.40
CA ILE A 229 1.44 13.77 15.84
C ILE A 229 0.64 12.86 16.78
N ALA A 230 0.42 11.59 16.45
CA ALA A 230 -0.34 10.66 17.29
C ALA A 230 0.30 10.49 18.67
N THR A 231 1.64 10.40 18.73
CA THR A 231 2.38 10.35 19.99
C THR A 231 2.14 11.60 20.82
N LYS A 232 2.23 12.79 20.21
CA LYS A 232 2.01 14.06 20.89
C LYS A 232 0.57 14.24 21.37
N LEU A 233 -0.42 13.83 20.58
CA LEU A 233 -1.82 13.86 21.00
C LEU A 233 -2.05 12.96 22.22
N THR A 234 -1.46 11.77 22.23
CA THR A 234 -1.59 10.80 23.32
C THR A 234 -1.02 11.34 24.65
N VAL A 235 0.03 12.16 24.62
CA VAL A 235 0.61 12.79 25.83
C VAL A 235 -0.06 14.12 26.23
N GLY A 236 -1.15 14.48 25.54
CA GLY A 236 -2.05 15.58 25.89
C GLY A 236 -1.85 16.88 25.11
N TYR A 237 -1.10 16.88 24.01
CA TYR A 237 -1.13 18.02 23.07
C TYR A 237 -2.42 18.00 22.25
N THR A 238 -2.74 19.14 21.65
CA THR A 238 -3.88 19.31 20.72
C THR A 238 -3.35 19.68 19.35
N PHE A 239 -4.10 19.42 18.27
CA PHE A 239 -3.58 19.72 16.92
C PHE A 239 -3.18 21.19 16.73
N SER A 240 -3.93 22.11 17.36
CA SER A 240 -3.64 23.56 17.33
C SER A 240 -2.27 23.94 17.89
N GLN A 241 -1.74 23.16 18.84
CA GLN A 241 -0.43 23.36 19.46
C GLN A 241 0.70 22.73 18.66
N LEU A 242 0.36 21.87 17.69
CA LEU A 242 1.32 21.12 16.89
C LEU A 242 1.52 21.80 15.54
N LYS A 243 2.79 21.96 15.17
CA LYS A 243 3.21 22.41 13.85
C LYS A 243 3.43 21.22 12.95
N HIS A 244 3.17 21.41 11.66
CA HIS A 244 3.44 20.39 10.66
C HIS A 244 4.94 20.29 10.37
N SER A 245 5.52 19.10 10.42
CA SER A 245 6.98 18.89 10.36
C SER A 245 7.59 19.37 9.05
N TYR A 246 6.90 19.13 7.94
CA TYR A 246 7.32 19.56 6.60
C TYR A 246 6.82 20.95 6.17
N TYR A 247 5.85 21.51 6.92
CA TYR A 247 5.30 22.84 6.66
C TYR A 247 5.24 23.63 7.98
N PRO A 248 6.39 24.09 8.51
CA PRO A 248 6.49 24.62 9.88
C PRO A 248 5.60 25.84 10.15
N ASN A 249 5.20 26.55 9.10
CA ASN A 249 4.32 27.71 9.18
C ASN A 249 2.85 27.34 9.39
N THR A 250 2.47 26.06 9.21
CA THR A 250 1.10 25.57 9.31
C THR A 250 0.89 24.70 10.56
N SER A 251 -0.37 24.54 10.98
CA SER A 251 -0.73 23.58 12.03
C SER A 251 -0.72 22.16 11.47
N ALA A 252 -0.50 21.17 12.33
CA ALA A 252 -0.71 19.77 11.99
C ALA A 252 -2.20 19.42 11.76
N PHE A 253 -3.14 20.33 12.03
CA PHE A 253 -4.56 20.13 11.74
C PHE A 253 -4.89 20.37 10.25
N LEU A 254 -4.35 19.53 9.39
CA LEU A 254 -4.53 19.58 7.94
C LEU A 254 -4.75 18.17 7.43
N GLU A 255 -5.77 17.99 6.60
CA GLU A 255 -5.98 16.73 5.90
C GLU A 255 -5.13 16.71 4.62
N PRO A 256 -4.31 15.67 4.43
CA PRO A 256 -3.54 15.46 3.21
C PRO A 256 -4.39 15.52 1.94
N GLN A 257 -3.88 16.19 0.92
CA GLN A 257 -4.41 16.15 -0.44
C GLN A 257 -3.29 15.69 -1.38
N LEU A 258 -3.50 14.54 -2.01
CA LEU A 258 -2.50 13.88 -2.84
C LEU A 258 -2.75 14.22 -4.31
N ASP A 259 -1.72 14.62 -5.04
CA ASP A 259 -1.77 14.87 -6.48
C ASP A 259 -1.22 13.67 -7.30
N TYR A 260 -1.01 12.54 -6.62
CA TYR A 260 -0.60 11.26 -7.16
C TYR A 260 -1.50 10.14 -6.62
N VAL A 261 -1.38 8.97 -7.24
CA VAL A 261 -1.95 7.72 -6.74
C VAL A 261 -0.81 6.82 -6.26
N ALA A 262 -1.05 6.09 -5.18
CA ALA A 262 -0.14 5.08 -4.68
C ALA A 262 -0.78 3.70 -4.74
N ALA A 263 0.02 2.67 -5.04
CA ALA A 263 -0.40 1.28 -4.95
C ALA A 263 0.36 0.59 -3.82
N VAL A 264 -0.37 -0.21 -3.05
CA VAL A 264 0.18 -1.02 -1.95
C VAL A 264 -0.15 -2.48 -2.20
N SER A 265 0.90 -3.29 -2.36
CA SER A 265 0.78 -4.74 -2.45
C SER A 265 1.04 -5.37 -1.09
N PHE A 266 0.14 -6.24 -0.67
CA PHE A 266 0.24 -6.98 0.59
C PHE A 266 0.45 -8.47 0.30
N SER A 267 1.28 -9.12 1.12
CA SER A 267 1.26 -10.57 1.35
C SER A 267 0.92 -10.82 2.82
N PHE A 268 -0.29 -11.32 3.05
CA PHE A 268 -0.95 -11.47 4.34
C PHE A 268 -1.02 -10.11 5.04
N GLU A 269 -0.41 -9.97 6.21
CA GLU A 269 -0.35 -8.71 6.95
C GLU A 269 0.90 -7.87 6.61
N LYS A 270 1.80 -8.37 5.74
CA LYS A 270 3.05 -7.70 5.36
C LYS A 270 2.90 -6.92 4.06
N VAL A 271 3.48 -5.71 4.00
CA VAL A 271 3.62 -4.96 2.75
C VAL A 271 4.81 -5.47 1.97
N ASP A 272 4.56 -5.84 0.72
CA ASP A 272 5.62 -6.23 -0.21
C ASP A 272 6.15 -5.01 -0.95
N TYR A 273 5.24 -4.23 -1.55
CA TYR A 273 5.59 -3.14 -2.45
C TYR A 273 4.70 -1.91 -2.23
N ILE A 274 5.31 -0.74 -2.39
CA ILE A 274 4.67 0.57 -2.49
C ILE A 274 5.21 1.28 -3.72
N PHE A 275 4.32 1.71 -4.59
CA PHE A 275 4.64 2.54 -5.76
C PHE A 275 3.78 3.78 -5.78
N PHE A 276 4.30 4.83 -6.42
CA PHE A 276 3.62 6.11 -6.62
C PHE A 276 3.67 6.45 -8.10
N ALA A 277 2.59 7.04 -8.61
CA ALA A 277 2.49 7.47 -10.00
C ALA A 277 1.41 8.54 -10.18
N ARG A 278 1.38 9.16 -11.37
CA ARG A 278 0.29 10.08 -11.76
C ARG A 278 -0.93 9.37 -12.35
N ASN A 279 -0.81 8.09 -12.68
CA ASN A 279 -1.88 7.26 -13.24
C ASN A 279 -1.74 5.81 -12.74
N ILE A 280 -2.86 5.07 -12.76
CA ILE A 280 -2.95 3.71 -12.20
C ILE A 280 -2.25 2.70 -13.11
N GLU A 281 -2.25 2.94 -14.41
CA GLU A 281 -1.59 2.09 -15.39
C GLU A 281 -0.09 1.97 -15.10
N GLN A 282 0.57 3.08 -14.79
CA GLN A 282 1.97 3.08 -14.37
C GLN A 282 2.17 2.30 -13.07
N LEU A 283 1.25 2.41 -12.09
CA LEU A 283 1.32 1.61 -10.86
C LEU A 283 1.26 0.11 -11.15
N PHE A 284 0.33 -0.30 -12.02
CA PHE A 284 0.17 -1.71 -12.41
C PHE A 284 1.39 -2.24 -13.16
N LEU A 285 1.96 -1.45 -14.07
CA LEU A 285 3.20 -1.81 -14.77
C LEU A 285 4.39 -1.91 -13.81
N ASN A 286 4.55 -0.98 -12.88
CA ASN A 286 5.60 -1.03 -11.86
C ASN A 286 5.47 -2.27 -10.96
N LEU A 287 4.25 -2.62 -10.55
CA LEU A 287 3.97 -3.83 -9.77
C LEU A 287 4.29 -5.10 -10.55
N LEU A 288 3.94 -5.14 -11.84
CA LEU A 288 4.26 -6.26 -12.72
C LEU A 288 5.76 -6.44 -12.88
N GLU A 289 6.49 -5.35 -13.10
CA GLU A 289 7.95 -5.35 -13.22
C GLU A 289 8.62 -5.83 -11.93
N ALA A 290 8.11 -5.41 -10.76
CA ALA A 290 8.67 -5.80 -9.47
C ALA A 290 8.32 -7.24 -9.04
N SER A 291 7.21 -7.80 -9.54
CA SER A 291 6.73 -9.14 -9.18
C SER A 291 7.14 -10.24 -10.16
N SER A 292 7.44 -9.88 -11.41
CA SER A 292 7.78 -10.83 -12.47
C SER A 292 9.29 -11.02 -12.55
N HIS A 293 9.75 -12.27 -12.42
CA HIS A 293 11.16 -12.61 -12.63
C HIS A 293 11.53 -12.60 -14.13
N ASP A 294 10.55 -12.88 -14.98
CA ASP A 294 10.66 -12.81 -16.42
C ASP A 294 9.96 -11.53 -16.89
N HIS A 295 10.67 -10.64 -17.60
CA HIS A 295 10.18 -9.32 -18.05
C HIS A 295 9.06 -9.38 -19.11
N PHE A 296 8.24 -10.42 -19.12
CA PHE A 296 7.13 -10.56 -20.05
C PHE A 296 5.89 -9.91 -19.47
N LEU A 297 5.28 -9.02 -20.26
CA LEU A 297 4.01 -8.40 -19.90
C LEU A 297 2.83 -9.39 -20.01
N PHE A 298 2.97 -10.43 -20.83
CA PHE A 298 1.92 -11.36 -21.21
C PHE A 298 2.33 -12.82 -21.03
N LEU A 299 1.36 -13.66 -20.69
CA LEU A 299 1.55 -15.08 -20.41
C LEU A 299 1.08 -15.91 -21.62
N SER A 300 1.88 -15.92 -22.69
CA SER A 300 1.43 -16.51 -23.97
C SER A 300 1.22 -18.03 -23.92
N ASP A 301 1.92 -18.73 -23.02
CA ASP A 301 1.93 -20.20 -22.96
C ASP A 301 0.85 -20.80 -22.04
N ILE A 302 0.05 -19.97 -21.34
CA ILE A 302 -0.99 -20.46 -20.42
C ILE A 302 -2.26 -20.88 -21.19
N SER A 303 -2.86 -22.01 -20.82
CA SER A 303 -4.16 -22.42 -21.37
C SER A 303 -5.28 -21.47 -20.92
N GLU A 304 -6.39 -21.42 -21.65
CA GLU A 304 -7.55 -20.60 -21.25
C GLU A 304 -8.18 -21.10 -19.93
N GLU A 305 -8.21 -22.42 -19.72
CA GLU A 305 -8.70 -23.03 -18.49
C GLU A 305 -7.83 -22.63 -17.28
N ASP A 306 -6.50 -22.70 -17.42
CA ASP A 306 -5.57 -22.31 -16.37
C ASP A 306 -5.61 -20.80 -16.10
N LEU A 307 -5.82 -19.99 -17.13
CA LEU A 307 -5.97 -18.54 -17.01
C LEU A 307 -7.21 -18.19 -16.19
N MET A 308 -8.37 -18.76 -16.55
CA MET A 308 -9.62 -18.54 -15.81
C MET A 308 -9.54 -19.06 -14.39
N PHE A 309 -8.93 -20.23 -14.20
CA PHE A 309 -8.68 -20.77 -12.86
C PHE A 309 -7.78 -19.84 -12.04
N ALA A 310 -6.71 -19.30 -12.62
CA ALA A 310 -5.81 -18.36 -11.96
C ALA A 310 -6.52 -17.06 -11.56
N LEU A 311 -7.39 -16.55 -12.42
CA LEU A 311 -8.21 -15.36 -12.16
C LEU A 311 -9.23 -15.63 -11.05
N ILE A 312 -9.92 -16.76 -11.05
CA ILE A 312 -10.92 -17.10 -10.02
C ILE A 312 -10.26 -17.37 -8.66
N GLN A 313 -9.16 -18.12 -8.65
CA GLN A 313 -8.43 -18.51 -7.43
C GLN A 313 -7.51 -17.41 -6.90
N LYS A 314 -7.49 -16.24 -7.56
CA LYS A 314 -6.67 -15.09 -7.16
C LYS A 314 -5.18 -15.44 -6.99
N LYS A 315 -4.63 -16.18 -7.96
CA LYS A 315 -3.20 -16.57 -7.93
C LYS A 315 -2.28 -15.33 -7.87
N GLU A 316 -1.05 -15.56 -7.41
CA GLU A 316 0.02 -14.56 -7.46
C GLU A 316 0.19 -14.00 -8.88
N ASN A 317 0.52 -12.72 -9.00
CA ASN A 317 0.64 -11.98 -10.27
C ASN A 317 -0.69 -11.87 -11.04
N ARG A 318 -1.81 -11.68 -10.33
CA ARG A 318 -3.15 -11.52 -10.92
C ARG A 318 -3.24 -10.47 -12.03
N LEU A 319 -2.51 -9.37 -11.92
CA LEU A 319 -2.42 -8.36 -12.97
C LEU A 319 -1.96 -8.96 -14.31
N ALA A 320 -1.00 -9.87 -14.33
CA ALA A 320 -0.50 -10.49 -15.56
C ALA A 320 -1.58 -11.37 -16.22
N TYR A 321 -2.34 -12.11 -15.42
CA TYR A 321 -3.50 -12.87 -15.91
C TYR A 321 -4.60 -11.95 -16.46
N LEU A 322 -4.87 -10.81 -15.81
CA LEU A 322 -5.85 -9.83 -16.32
C LEU A 322 -5.42 -9.24 -17.67
N LEU A 323 -4.16 -8.83 -17.79
CA LEU A 323 -3.63 -8.32 -19.07
C LEU A 323 -3.68 -9.38 -20.17
N GLU A 324 -3.35 -10.63 -19.86
CA GLU A 324 -3.45 -11.74 -20.82
C GLU A 324 -4.90 -12.02 -21.23
N ALA A 325 -5.86 -11.95 -20.31
CA ALA A 325 -7.28 -12.11 -20.62
C ALA A 325 -7.78 -11.02 -21.58
N PHE A 326 -7.45 -9.75 -21.30
CA PHE A 326 -7.81 -8.65 -22.20
C PHE A 326 -7.14 -8.78 -23.57
N ARG A 327 -5.87 -9.20 -23.62
CA ARG A 327 -5.17 -9.48 -24.89
C ARG A 327 -5.85 -10.58 -25.71
N ARG A 328 -6.52 -11.54 -25.06
CA ARG A 328 -7.32 -12.59 -25.72
C ARG A 328 -8.74 -12.14 -26.10
N GLY A 329 -9.13 -10.91 -25.77
CA GLY A 329 -10.43 -10.33 -26.12
C GLY A 329 -11.56 -10.69 -25.15
N PHE A 330 -11.24 -11.00 -23.89
CA PHE A 330 -12.26 -11.20 -22.85
C PHE A 330 -13.00 -9.89 -22.57
N ASP A 331 -14.32 -9.98 -22.34
CA ASP A 331 -15.15 -8.82 -22.00
C ASP A 331 -14.88 -8.34 -20.56
N LEU A 332 -14.90 -7.02 -20.39
CA LEU A 332 -14.61 -6.36 -19.12
C LEU A 332 -15.65 -6.67 -18.05
N TYR A 333 -16.94 -6.69 -18.39
CA TYR A 333 -18.02 -6.94 -17.43
C TYR A 333 -18.11 -8.43 -17.09
N ASP A 334 -17.85 -9.32 -18.05
CA ASP A 334 -17.71 -10.75 -17.77
C ASP A 334 -16.56 -10.99 -16.78
N LEU A 335 -15.38 -10.38 -16.99
CA LEU A 335 -14.27 -10.45 -16.05
C LEU A 335 -14.62 -9.84 -14.69
N SER A 336 -15.32 -8.69 -14.65
CA SER A 336 -15.76 -8.08 -13.39
C SER A 336 -16.66 -9.02 -12.60
N SER A 337 -17.63 -9.67 -13.26
CA SER A 337 -18.57 -10.59 -12.62
C SER A 337 -17.87 -11.79 -11.98
N VAL A 338 -16.83 -12.33 -12.63
CA VAL A 338 -16.07 -13.50 -12.18
C VAL A 338 -15.02 -13.13 -11.14
N THR A 339 -14.33 -12.00 -11.33
CA THR A 339 -13.20 -11.61 -10.47
C THR A 339 -13.59 -10.81 -9.25
N LYS A 340 -14.77 -10.17 -9.30
CA LYS A 340 -15.26 -9.18 -8.33
C LYS A 340 -14.38 -7.93 -8.23
N ILE A 341 -13.57 -7.67 -9.25
CA ILE A 341 -12.81 -6.43 -9.39
C ILE A 341 -13.73 -5.37 -9.99
N ASN A 342 -13.67 -4.16 -9.43
CA ASN A 342 -14.44 -3.03 -9.94
C ASN A 342 -14.10 -2.77 -11.43
N PRO A 343 -15.10 -2.59 -12.32
CA PRO A 343 -14.91 -2.25 -13.73
C PRO A 343 -13.90 -1.13 -13.97
N PHE A 344 -13.83 -0.14 -13.09
CA PHE A 344 -12.87 0.96 -13.17
C PHE A 344 -11.41 0.50 -13.21
N TYR A 345 -11.02 -0.48 -12.38
CA TYR A 345 -9.64 -0.98 -12.36
C TYR A 345 -9.37 -1.92 -13.54
N LEU A 346 -10.38 -2.69 -13.95
CA LEU A 346 -10.30 -3.55 -15.13
C LEU A 346 -10.12 -2.73 -16.42
N ASP A 347 -10.77 -1.57 -16.52
CA ASP A 347 -10.57 -0.60 -17.61
C ASP A 347 -9.11 -0.13 -17.69
N LYS A 348 -8.43 0.08 -16.55
CA LYS A 348 -6.99 0.42 -16.54
C LYS A 348 -6.12 -0.72 -17.07
N CYS A 349 -6.45 -1.97 -16.73
CA CYS A 349 -5.78 -3.13 -17.32
C CYS A 349 -6.01 -3.22 -18.83
N LEU A 350 -7.25 -3.03 -19.29
CA LEU A 350 -7.58 -3.02 -20.72
C LEU A 350 -6.81 -1.92 -21.46
N HIS A 351 -6.77 -0.71 -20.89
CA HIS A 351 -6.04 0.42 -21.47
C HIS A 351 -4.54 0.13 -21.64
N ILE A 352 -3.90 -0.56 -20.68
CA ILE A 352 -2.50 -1.03 -20.83
C ILE A 352 -2.35 -1.92 -22.08
N VAL A 353 -3.30 -2.83 -22.32
CA VAL A 353 -3.27 -3.72 -23.50
C VAL A 353 -3.43 -2.90 -24.78
N GLU A 354 -4.35 -1.93 -24.81
CA GLU A 354 -4.56 -1.05 -25.96
C GLU A 354 -3.32 -0.22 -26.29
N LEU A 355 -2.67 0.35 -25.26
CA LEU A 355 -1.40 1.07 -25.39
C LEU A 355 -0.30 0.17 -25.96
N TYR A 356 -0.17 -1.05 -25.44
CA TYR A 356 0.78 -2.04 -25.93
C TYR A 356 0.54 -2.38 -27.41
N GLU A 357 -0.71 -2.63 -27.80
CA GLU A 357 -1.04 -2.92 -29.19
C GLU A 357 -0.73 -1.75 -30.12
N ASN A 358 -1.08 -0.52 -29.71
CA ASN A 358 -0.83 0.67 -30.50
C ASN A 358 0.68 0.92 -30.67
N LEU A 359 1.45 0.75 -29.59
CA LEU A 359 2.91 0.85 -29.58
C LEU A 359 3.58 -0.13 -30.56
N ASN A 360 3.02 -1.34 -30.70
CA ASN A 360 3.53 -2.35 -31.61
C ASN A 360 3.05 -2.20 -33.06
N LYS A 361 1.83 -1.71 -33.27
CA LYS A 361 1.32 -1.40 -34.61
C LYS A 361 2.06 -0.22 -35.24
N SER A 362 2.50 0.74 -34.41
CA SER A 362 3.11 2.00 -34.84
C SER A 362 4.54 2.18 -34.31
N GLN A 363 5.38 1.14 -34.48
CA GLN A 363 6.78 1.18 -34.01
C GLN A 363 7.51 2.43 -34.51
N TYR A 364 8.33 3.01 -33.63
CA TYR A 364 9.08 4.25 -33.87
C TYR A 364 8.26 5.52 -34.08
N ASN A 365 6.94 5.49 -33.91
CA ASN A 365 6.15 6.71 -33.78
C ASN A 365 6.44 7.37 -32.43
N VAL A 366 7.01 8.57 -32.45
CA VAL A 366 7.50 9.28 -31.27
C VAL A 366 6.35 9.67 -30.32
N ASP A 367 5.19 10.02 -30.84
CA ASP A 367 4.06 10.46 -30.02
C ASP A 367 3.44 9.28 -29.27
N ILE A 368 3.25 8.15 -29.94
CA ILE A 368 2.78 6.90 -29.32
C ILE A 368 3.82 6.37 -28.32
N TYR A 369 5.10 6.46 -28.66
CA TYR A 369 6.17 6.12 -27.72
C TYR A 369 6.14 7.00 -26.46
N LYS A 370 6.00 8.31 -26.61
CA LYS A 370 5.88 9.25 -25.47
C LYS A 370 4.64 8.94 -24.64
N GLU A 371 3.52 8.63 -25.27
CA GLU A 371 2.30 8.22 -24.59
C GLU A 371 2.52 6.95 -23.76
N ALA A 372 3.10 5.90 -24.34
CA ALA A 372 3.44 4.68 -23.60
C ALA A 372 4.37 4.95 -22.41
N LYS A 373 5.40 5.79 -22.56
CA LYS A 373 6.27 6.18 -21.44
C LYS A 373 5.50 6.93 -20.35
N ARG A 374 4.54 7.80 -20.70
CA ARG A 374 3.68 8.51 -19.73
C ARG A 374 2.79 7.59 -18.90
N TYR A 375 2.41 6.44 -19.45
CA TYR A 375 1.66 5.41 -18.76
C TYR A 375 2.53 4.34 -18.09
N GLY A 376 3.86 4.50 -18.09
CA GLY A 376 4.76 3.67 -17.28
C GLY A 376 5.40 2.49 -17.99
N PHE A 377 5.33 2.39 -19.32
CA PHE A 377 6.06 1.34 -20.04
C PHE A 377 7.58 1.52 -19.86
N SER A 378 8.24 0.51 -19.30
CA SER A 378 9.69 0.52 -19.11
C SER A 378 10.43 0.35 -20.43
N ASP A 379 11.69 0.83 -20.47
CA ASP A 379 12.53 0.67 -21.66
C ASP A 379 12.77 -0.80 -21.98
N ASP A 380 12.84 -1.67 -20.96
CA ASP A 380 12.98 -3.12 -21.13
C ASP A 380 11.77 -3.74 -21.83
N TYR A 381 10.54 -3.35 -21.44
CA TYR A 381 9.32 -3.83 -22.09
C TYR A 381 9.27 -3.42 -23.56
N ILE A 382 9.56 -2.15 -23.85
CA ILE A 382 9.50 -1.61 -25.23
C ILE A 382 10.60 -2.24 -26.08
N ALA A 383 11.82 -2.35 -25.58
CA ALA A 383 12.94 -2.98 -26.29
C ALA A 383 12.62 -4.44 -26.65
N SER A 384 12.08 -5.20 -25.69
CA SER A 384 11.66 -6.59 -25.89
C SER A 384 10.56 -6.70 -26.95
N SER A 385 9.58 -5.79 -26.89
CA SER A 385 8.44 -5.79 -27.83
C SER A 385 8.84 -5.41 -29.25
N TRP A 386 9.77 -4.46 -29.40
CA TRP A 386 10.30 -4.02 -30.69
C TRP A 386 11.44 -4.89 -31.20
N GLN A 387 11.88 -5.90 -30.43
CA GLN A 387 12.98 -6.80 -30.74
C GLN A 387 14.31 -6.05 -31.01
N ILE A 388 14.57 -5.00 -30.23
CA ILE A 388 15.82 -4.23 -30.27
C ILE A 388 16.60 -4.40 -28.96
N SER A 389 17.88 -4.02 -28.95
CA SER A 389 18.64 -4.05 -27.71
C SER A 389 18.20 -2.91 -26.77
N LEU A 390 18.36 -3.11 -25.45
CA LEU A 390 18.13 -2.06 -24.47
C LEU A 390 19.01 -0.82 -24.75
N ILE A 391 20.23 -1.03 -25.26
CA ILE A 391 21.14 0.09 -25.62
C ILE A 391 20.53 0.92 -26.75
N ASP A 392 20.01 0.29 -27.81
CA ASP A 392 19.35 1.00 -28.91
C ASP A 392 18.09 1.73 -28.44
N MET A 393 17.36 1.15 -27.49
CA MET A 393 16.18 1.77 -26.88
C MET A 393 16.56 3.02 -26.07
N LEU A 394 17.62 2.96 -25.28
CA LEU A 394 18.15 4.12 -24.54
C LEU A 394 18.63 5.23 -25.47
N GLU A 395 19.30 4.87 -26.58
CA GLU A 395 19.70 5.84 -27.61
C GLU A 395 18.48 6.48 -28.29
N TYR A 396 17.46 5.69 -28.62
CA TYR A 396 16.21 6.17 -29.18
C TYR A 396 15.50 7.13 -28.21
N ARG A 397 15.45 6.79 -26.92
CA ARG A 397 14.89 7.63 -25.87
C ARG A 397 15.62 8.96 -25.75
N LYS A 398 16.95 8.94 -25.72
CA LYS A 398 17.81 10.12 -25.66
C LYS A 398 17.64 11.02 -26.90
N LYS A 399 17.60 10.42 -28.09
CA LYS A 399 17.42 11.12 -29.37
C LYS A 399 16.12 11.93 -29.41
N HIS A 400 15.06 11.44 -28.79
CA HIS A 400 13.74 12.09 -28.78
C HIS A 400 13.46 12.90 -27.50
N SER A 401 14.48 13.09 -26.65
CA SER A 401 14.41 13.86 -25.41
C SER A 401 13.28 13.40 -24.48
N VAL A 402 13.07 12.07 -24.39
CA VAL A 402 12.08 11.47 -23.49
C VAL A 402 12.80 11.04 -22.21
N SER A 403 12.95 11.97 -21.28
CA SER A 403 13.59 11.70 -20.00
C SER A 403 12.55 11.61 -18.88
N PRO A 404 12.68 10.65 -17.97
CA PRO A 404 11.89 10.67 -16.74
C PRO A 404 12.27 11.89 -15.89
N VAL A 405 11.32 12.31 -15.08
CA VAL A 405 11.44 13.35 -14.05
C VAL A 405 11.12 12.74 -12.68
N LEU A 406 11.65 13.34 -11.63
CA LEU A 406 11.35 12.93 -10.26
C LEU A 406 10.33 13.91 -9.67
N LYS A 407 9.17 13.38 -9.30
CA LYS A 407 8.06 14.12 -8.68
C LYS A 407 8.09 13.93 -7.18
N GLN A 408 7.82 15.00 -6.44
CA GLN A 408 7.84 14.95 -4.98
C GLN A 408 6.57 14.25 -4.46
N VAL A 409 6.73 13.39 -3.47
CA VAL A 409 5.61 12.85 -2.68
C VAL A 409 5.29 13.91 -1.63
N GLU A 410 4.13 14.57 -1.75
CA GLU A 410 3.73 15.66 -0.87
C GLU A 410 2.20 15.69 -0.67
N GLN A 411 1.74 16.45 0.33
CA GLN A 411 0.39 16.32 0.89
C GLN A 411 -0.48 17.58 0.80
N SER A 412 -0.04 18.54 0.00
CA SER A 412 -0.73 19.81 -0.20
C SER A 412 -1.21 20.01 -1.63
N SER A 413 -1.00 19.04 -2.53
CA SER A 413 -1.26 19.15 -3.96
C SER A 413 -0.65 20.43 -4.58
N GLY A 414 0.58 20.77 -4.17
CA GLY A 414 1.33 21.95 -4.59
C GLY A 414 0.90 23.28 -3.95
N VAL A 415 -0.05 23.28 -3.01
CA VAL A 415 -0.54 24.51 -2.36
C VAL A 415 0.47 25.08 -1.36
N LEU A 416 1.21 24.22 -0.67
CA LEU A 416 2.16 24.60 0.37
C LEU A 416 3.59 24.38 -0.10
N THR A 417 4.45 25.37 0.17
CA THR A 417 5.88 25.24 -0.05
C THR A 417 6.51 24.53 1.16
N GLY A 418 6.96 23.30 0.96
CA GLY A 418 7.65 22.48 1.95
C GLY A 418 8.72 21.63 1.29
N HIS A 419 9.73 21.22 2.05
CA HIS A 419 10.81 20.38 1.56
C HIS A 419 10.57 18.96 2.04
N GLN A 420 10.01 18.11 1.17
CA GLN A 420 9.93 16.67 1.39
C GLN A 420 11.18 16.01 0.83
N ILE A 421 11.49 14.83 1.34
CA ILE A 421 12.66 14.05 0.93
C ILE A 421 12.29 12.84 0.06
N GLN A 422 11.00 12.67 -0.26
CA GLN A 422 10.48 11.53 -0.99
C GLN A 422 10.08 11.92 -2.41
N TYR A 423 10.44 11.07 -3.36
CA TYR A 423 10.19 11.28 -4.78
C TYR A 423 9.74 9.99 -5.47
N PHE A 424 9.15 10.11 -6.65
CA PHE A 424 8.83 8.97 -7.52
C PHE A 424 9.07 9.34 -8.99
N ARG A 425 9.34 8.33 -9.82
CA ARG A 425 9.59 8.51 -11.26
C ARG A 425 8.28 8.78 -12.01
N SER A 426 8.30 9.76 -12.90
CA SER A 426 7.22 10.07 -13.83
C SER A 426 7.76 10.55 -15.18
N TYR A 427 6.93 10.57 -16.22
CA TYR A 427 7.24 11.19 -17.52
C TYR A 427 6.41 12.46 -17.74
N ASP A 428 6.41 13.30 -16.72
CA ASP A 428 5.73 14.59 -16.71
C ASP A 428 6.68 15.71 -17.18
N TRP A 429 6.21 16.97 -17.18
CA TRP A 429 6.93 18.07 -17.81
C TRP A 429 8.19 18.53 -17.07
N HIS A 430 8.15 18.65 -15.75
CA HIS A 430 9.25 19.21 -14.94
C HIS A 430 9.56 18.32 -13.74
N SER A 431 10.83 18.27 -13.34
CA SER A 431 11.27 17.58 -12.12
C SER A 431 11.11 18.49 -10.91
N ASP A 432 10.59 17.96 -9.81
CA ASP A 432 10.53 18.64 -8.52
C ASP A 432 11.83 18.40 -7.72
N TYR A 433 12.58 17.35 -8.09
CA TYR A 433 13.89 17.04 -7.52
C TYR A 433 14.97 18.03 -7.97
N ILE A 434 15.75 18.51 -7.01
CA ILE A 434 16.88 19.42 -7.21
C ILE A 434 18.16 18.67 -6.84
N SER A 435 19.06 18.49 -7.81
CA SER A 435 20.38 17.92 -7.54
C SER A 435 21.20 18.84 -6.66
N SER A 436 21.90 18.24 -5.68
CA SER A 436 22.87 18.95 -4.84
C SER A 436 24.20 19.21 -5.55
N GLY A 437 24.47 18.51 -6.67
CA GLY A 437 25.77 18.52 -7.35
C GLY A 437 26.91 17.85 -6.55
N CYS A 438 26.59 17.23 -5.41
CA CYS A 438 27.53 16.47 -4.61
C CYS A 438 27.64 15.03 -5.10
N GLN A 439 28.79 14.41 -4.88
CA GLN A 439 28.96 12.98 -5.15
C GLN A 439 28.07 12.14 -4.23
N LYS A 440 27.41 11.13 -4.78
CA LYS A 440 26.42 10.31 -4.07
C LYS A 440 26.78 8.83 -4.02
N ALA A 441 26.45 8.22 -2.90
CA ALA A 441 26.24 6.78 -2.79
C ALA A 441 24.75 6.49 -3.06
N LEU A 442 24.48 5.58 -4.00
CA LEU A 442 23.15 5.09 -4.33
C LEU A 442 22.92 3.73 -3.66
N ILE A 443 21.91 3.63 -2.80
CA ILE A 443 21.45 2.35 -2.26
C ILE A 443 20.14 1.99 -2.93
N MET A 444 20.07 0.82 -3.56
CA MET A 444 18.83 0.23 -4.04
C MET A 444 18.39 -0.89 -3.10
N VAL A 445 17.19 -0.75 -2.55
CA VAL A 445 16.63 -1.68 -1.57
C VAL A 445 15.37 -2.29 -2.15
N ASP A 446 15.45 -3.57 -2.46
CA ASP A 446 14.31 -4.39 -2.87
C ASP A 446 13.71 -5.15 -1.68
N LYS A 447 12.61 -5.87 -1.95
CA LYS A 447 11.95 -6.70 -0.95
C LYS A 447 12.88 -7.70 -0.27
N GLY A 448 12.53 -8.00 0.98
CA GLY A 448 13.19 -9.02 1.80
C GLY A 448 14.44 -8.52 2.55
N TYR A 449 14.91 -7.29 2.30
CA TYR A 449 16.03 -6.74 3.05
C TYR A 449 15.62 -6.22 4.43
N SER A 450 16.41 -6.52 5.45
CA SER A 450 16.10 -6.10 6.83
C SER A 450 16.36 -4.61 7.03
N LEU A 451 15.35 -3.90 7.54
CA LEU A 451 15.42 -2.47 7.87
C LEU A 451 16.53 -2.15 8.89
N VAL A 452 16.81 -3.09 9.80
CA VAL A 452 17.87 -2.95 10.80
C VAL A 452 19.25 -2.87 10.13
N LYS A 453 19.50 -3.77 9.18
CA LYS A 453 20.76 -3.79 8.40
C LYS A 453 20.89 -2.56 7.52
N LEU A 454 19.79 -2.12 6.90
CA LEU A 454 19.77 -0.90 6.10
C LEU A 454 20.19 0.31 6.93
N ASN A 455 19.65 0.44 8.15
CA ASN A 455 20.02 1.50 9.08
C ASN A 455 21.49 1.47 9.51
N GLU A 456 22.09 0.30 9.66
CA GLU A 456 23.53 0.18 9.94
C GLU A 456 24.37 0.65 8.74
N LEU A 457 24.00 0.25 7.53
CA LEU A 457 24.69 0.68 6.31
C LEU A 457 24.58 2.20 6.09
N ILE A 458 23.39 2.77 6.28
CA ILE A 458 23.17 4.21 6.18
C ILE A 458 24.10 4.96 7.14
N LYS A 459 24.25 4.48 8.39
CA LYS A 459 25.16 5.08 9.36
C LYS A 459 26.62 4.99 8.94
N GLN A 460 27.04 3.89 8.31
CA GLN A 460 28.40 3.74 7.79
C GLN A 460 28.67 4.70 6.63
N ILE A 461 27.75 4.79 5.66
CA ILE A 461 27.90 5.68 4.51
C ILE A 461 27.85 7.16 4.95
N LYS A 462 27.01 7.52 5.91
CA LYS A 462 26.97 8.88 6.49
C LYS A 462 28.26 9.29 7.22
N GLN A 463 29.20 8.37 7.48
CA GLN A 463 30.55 8.71 7.98
C GLN A 463 31.53 9.06 6.85
N THR A 464 31.16 8.82 5.60
CA THR A 464 31.93 9.21 4.42
C THR A 464 31.60 10.65 3.99
N HIS A 465 32.23 11.12 2.92
CA HIS A 465 31.95 12.44 2.33
C HIS A 465 30.81 12.41 1.30
N LEU A 466 30.25 11.22 1.01
CA LEU A 466 29.21 11.04 0.00
C LEU A 466 27.84 11.40 0.58
N GLU A 467 27.04 12.09 -0.23
CA GLU A 467 25.62 12.21 0.03
C GLU A 467 24.91 10.88 -0.27
N LEU A 468 23.79 10.64 0.42
CA LEU A 468 23.08 9.38 0.28
C LEU A 468 21.79 9.57 -0.51
N LEU A 469 21.57 8.68 -1.48
CA LEU A 469 20.31 8.53 -2.21
C LEU A 469 19.83 7.08 -2.08
N ILE A 470 18.57 6.89 -1.69
CA ILE A 470 17.98 5.57 -1.56
C ILE A 470 16.90 5.40 -2.62
N VAL A 471 16.92 4.29 -3.35
CA VAL A 471 15.79 3.83 -4.17
C VAL A 471 15.18 2.63 -3.50
N THR A 472 13.88 2.63 -3.31
CA THR A 472 13.18 1.49 -2.72
C THR A 472 11.78 1.35 -3.28
N ASN A 473 11.23 0.15 -3.17
CA ASN A 473 9.82 -0.14 -3.38
C ASN A 473 9.13 -0.56 -2.07
N GLN A 474 9.77 -0.37 -0.90
CA GLN A 474 9.25 -0.79 0.40
C GLN A 474 8.90 0.41 1.29
N SER A 475 8.00 0.21 2.26
CA SER A 475 7.76 1.20 3.32
C SER A 475 9.02 1.38 4.17
N LEU A 476 9.48 2.62 4.33
CA LEU A 476 10.59 2.97 5.21
C LEU A 476 10.13 3.98 6.25
N LEU A 477 10.66 3.90 7.48
CA LEU A 477 10.47 4.98 8.44
C LEU A 477 11.37 6.17 8.09
N ILE A 478 10.72 7.23 7.61
CA ILE A 478 11.36 8.44 7.09
C ILE A 478 12.10 9.22 8.19
N GLU A 479 11.57 9.22 9.41
CA GLU A 479 12.11 10.02 10.54
C GLU A 479 13.53 9.64 11.00
N GLN A 480 14.12 8.55 10.48
CA GLN A 480 15.51 8.18 10.76
C GLN A 480 16.49 8.66 9.68
N LEU A 481 15.98 9.13 8.56
CA LEU A 481 16.77 9.42 7.36
C LEU A 481 17.15 10.90 7.23
N ASN A 482 16.37 11.79 7.85
CA ASN A 482 16.53 13.24 8.14
C ASN A 482 17.14 14.21 7.11
N ASP A 483 17.85 13.76 6.09
CA ASP A 483 18.43 14.57 4.99
C ASP A 483 18.70 13.70 3.74
N THR A 484 18.26 12.44 3.74
CA THR A 484 18.49 11.48 2.66
C THR A 484 17.30 11.48 1.72
N SER A 485 17.55 11.73 0.44
CA SER A 485 16.50 11.62 -0.58
C SER A 485 16.14 10.16 -0.82
N ILE A 486 14.84 9.88 -0.91
CA ILE A 486 14.27 8.56 -1.12
C ILE A 486 13.46 8.61 -2.41
N ILE A 487 13.74 7.70 -3.32
CA ILE A 487 13.00 7.54 -4.58
C ILE A 487 12.23 6.23 -4.51
N PHE A 488 10.92 6.30 -4.69
CA PHE A 488 10.07 5.14 -4.84
C PHE A 488 9.94 4.75 -6.30
N ASP A 489 10.54 3.61 -6.67
CA ASP A 489 10.57 3.13 -8.05
C ASP A 489 10.95 1.65 -8.11
N THR A 490 10.85 1.05 -9.30
CA THR A 490 11.30 -0.32 -9.55
C THR A 490 12.82 -0.42 -9.43
N ILE A 491 13.31 -1.57 -8.95
CA ILE A 491 14.74 -1.86 -8.82
C ILE A 491 15.25 -2.41 -10.17
N GLY A 492 15.34 -1.50 -11.14
CA GLY A 492 15.72 -1.82 -12.52
C GLY A 492 16.90 -1.01 -13.04
N ILE A 493 17.48 -1.47 -14.16
CA ILE A 493 18.61 -0.78 -14.82
C ILE A 493 18.21 0.60 -15.34
N GLU A 494 16.97 0.76 -15.81
CA GLU A 494 16.42 2.04 -16.25
C GLU A 494 16.43 3.08 -15.12
N THR A 495 16.08 2.67 -13.90
CA THR A 495 16.09 3.51 -12.69
C THR A 495 17.51 3.96 -12.34
N ILE A 496 18.48 3.04 -12.36
CA ILE A 496 19.89 3.35 -12.11
C ILE A 496 20.41 4.37 -13.13
N LEU A 497 20.21 4.09 -14.42
CA LEU A 497 20.68 4.97 -15.49
C LEU A 497 20.01 6.33 -15.46
N THR A 498 18.74 6.38 -15.07
CA THR A 498 18.02 7.64 -14.84
C THR A 498 18.69 8.45 -13.74
N ILE A 499 18.96 7.85 -12.59
CA ILE A 499 19.58 8.53 -11.45
C ILE A 499 21.00 8.98 -11.78
N MET A 500 21.81 8.13 -12.41
CA MET A 500 23.16 8.49 -12.87
C MET A 500 23.16 9.58 -13.95
N GLY A 501 22.04 9.77 -14.64
CA GLY A 501 21.84 10.90 -15.57
C GLY A 501 21.50 12.22 -14.88
N ILE A 502 21.06 12.18 -13.62
CA ILE A 502 20.66 13.34 -12.82
C ILE A 502 21.72 13.70 -11.78
N GLU A 503 22.44 12.71 -11.23
CA GLU A 503 23.38 12.84 -10.12
C GLU A 503 24.74 12.20 -10.42
N GLU A 504 25.78 12.71 -9.80
CA GLU A 504 27.12 12.10 -9.81
C GLU A 504 27.19 10.95 -8.80
N VAL A 505 26.81 9.75 -9.24
CA VAL A 505 26.85 8.54 -8.40
C VAL A 505 28.23 7.88 -8.46
N GLU A 506 28.91 7.80 -7.32
CA GLU A 506 30.24 7.17 -7.18
C GLU A 506 30.15 5.69 -6.79
N GLU A 507 29.22 5.36 -5.90
CA GLU A 507 29.03 4.01 -5.38
C GLU A 507 27.58 3.55 -5.53
N VAL A 508 27.38 2.30 -5.95
CA VAL A 508 26.06 1.66 -6.02
C VAL A 508 26.04 0.42 -5.14
N TYR A 509 25.06 0.37 -4.23
CA TYR A 509 24.77 -0.75 -3.35
C TYR A 509 23.43 -1.37 -3.73
N LEU A 510 23.42 -2.63 -4.11
CA LEU A 510 22.18 -3.38 -4.36
C LEU A 510 21.88 -4.27 -3.15
N LEU A 511 20.67 -4.19 -2.60
CA LEU A 511 20.24 -4.90 -1.38
C LEU A 511 18.90 -5.59 -1.63
N GLY A 512 18.77 -6.87 -1.25
CA GLY A 512 17.52 -7.62 -1.35
C GLY A 512 17.55 -8.77 -2.36
N GLU A 513 16.37 -9.28 -2.72
CA GLU A 513 16.24 -10.51 -3.52
C GLU A 513 16.63 -10.33 -5.00
N SER A 514 16.43 -9.15 -5.59
CA SER A 514 16.72 -8.89 -7.02
C SER A 514 18.20 -8.63 -7.37
N GLN A 515 19.14 -8.88 -6.45
CA GLN A 515 20.57 -8.60 -6.67
C GLN A 515 21.16 -9.37 -7.87
N ALA A 516 20.89 -10.67 -7.97
CA ALA A 516 21.64 -11.56 -8.88
C ALA A 516 21.44 -11.23 -10.36
N ASP A 517 20.20 -10.94 -10.78
CA ASP A 517 19.89 -10.55 -12.16
C ASP A 517 20.49 -9.18 -12.50
N MET A 518 20.34 -8.22 -11.59
CA MET A 518 20.84 -6.84 -11.76
C MET A 518 22.36 -6.76 -11.95
N PHE A 519 23.15 -7.57 -11.23
CA PHE A 519 24.61 -7.59 -11.42
C PHE A 519 25.03 -7.95 -12.85
N SER A 520 24.30 -8.86 -13.49
CA SER A 520 24.61 -9.27 -14.87
C SER A 520 24.37 -8.13 -15.86
N LYS A 521 23.26 -7.39 -15.68
CA LYS A 521 22.88 -6.24 -16.52
C LYS A 521 23.83 -5.08 -16.32
N MET A 522 24.19 -4.74 -15.08
CA MET A 522 25.09 -3.62 -14.78
C MET A 522 26.49 -3.79 -15.38
N LYS A 523 27.00 -5.02 -15.48
CA LYS A 523 28.28 -5.30 -16.16
C LYS A 523 28.27 -4.86 -17.62
N ASN A 524 27.14 -5.00 -18.32
CA ASN A 524 27.01 -4.58 -19.72
C ASN A 524 27.09 -3.04 -19.88
N PHE A 525 26.81 -2.29 -18.81
CA PHE A 525 26.88 -0.83 -18.78
C PHE A 525 28.14 -0.29 -18.08
N SER A 526 29.10 -1.16 -17.74
CA SER A 526 30.34 -0.77 -17.05
C SER A 526 30.13 -0.06 -15.70
N ILE A 527 29.02 -0.35 -15.01
CA ILE A 527 28.71 0.25 -13.70
C ILE A 527 29.35 -0.62 -12.61
N SER A 528 30.23 -0.04 -11.77
CA SER A 528 30.79 -0.72 -10.61
C SER A 528 29.77 -0.77 -9.47
N CYS A 529 29.52 -1.98 -8.94
CA CYS A 529 28.54 -2.20 -7.87
C CYS A 529 29.16 -3.03 -6.75
N GLN A 530 28.84 -2.67 -5.50
CA GLN A 530 29.20 -3.43 -4.31
C GLN A 530 27.98 -4.25 -3.84
N SER A 531 28.10 -5.58 -3.78
CA SER A 531 27.10 -6.44 -3.11
C SER A 531 27.46 -6.56 -1.63
N ILE A 532 26.50 -6.33 -0.72
CA ILE A 532 26.66 -6.59 0.71
C ILE A 532 25.67 -7.67 1.16
#